data_AF-A0A915ZKB5-F1
#
_entry.id   AF-A0A915ZKB5-F1
#
_cell.length_a   1.000
_cell.length_b   1.000
_cell.length_c   1.000
_cell.angle_alpha   90.00
_cell.angle_beta   90.00
_cell.angle_gamma   90.00
#
_symmetry.space_group_name_H-M   'P 1'
#
loop_
_entity.id
_entity.type
_entity.pdbx_description
1 polymer ?
#
loop_
_entity_poly.entity_id
_entity_poly.type
_entity_poly.pdbx_seq_one_letter_code
_entity_poly.pdbx_strand_id
1 'polypeptide(L)'
;MNGLVVKGFFVVCFPPNPIKTWVCPSSDTVAGKLQKLINLGFQLTDNIIEDLIKMFKSQMKTIGESLLNSFIKIRGNSIPPIVETTLIEIRKTKKKRRKRKR
;
A
#
# COMPACT_ATOMS: atom_id res chain seq x y z
N MET A 1 -10.54 15.05 -5.94
CA MET A 1 -9.60 15.54 -4.89
C MET A 1 -9.37 14.54 -3.75
N ASN A 2 -10.33 13.67 -3.38
CA ASN A 2 -10.24 12.80 -2.21
C ASN A 2 -9.09 11.78 -2.22
N GLY A 3 -8.71 11.26 -3.40
CA GLY A 3 -7.63 10.27 -3.50
C GLY A 3 -6.22 10.83 -3.21
N LEU A 4 -6.00 12.14 -3.38
CA LEU A 4 -4.69 12.75 -3.14
C LEU A 4 -4.37 12.78 -1.64
N VAL A 5 -5.36 13.08 -0.79
CA VAL A 5 -5.18 13.08 0.67
C VAL A 5 -4.85 11.69 1.19
N VAL A 6 -5.55 10.66 0.70
CA VAL A 6 -5.26 9.27 1.07
C VAL A 6 -3.86 8.86 0.61
N LYS A 7 -3.48 9.16 -0.63
CA LYS A 7 -2.11 8.90 -1.13
C LYS A 7 -1.04 9.63 -0.32
N GLY A 8 -1.27 10.91 -0.01
CA GLY A 8 -0.37 11.72 0.82
C GLY A 8 -0.18 11.14 2.22
N PHE A 9 -1.27 10.70 2.85
CA PHE A 9 -1.22 10.00 4.13
C PHE A 9 -0.28 8.78 4.09
N PHE A 10 -0.38 7.95 3.05
CA PHE A 10 0.49 6.78 2.91
C PHE A 10 1.95 7.13 2.64
N VAL A 11 2.24 8.24 1.95
CA VAL A 11 3.63 8.72 1.78
C VAL A 11 4.24 9.17 3.12
N VAL A 12 3.43 9.76 4.01
CA VAL A 12 3.89 10.11 5.36
C VAL A 12 4.13 8.85 6.20
N CYS A 13 3.25 7.85 6.13
CA CYS A 13 3.42 6.59 6.85
C CYS A 13 4.58 5.75 6.32
N PHE A 14 4.77 5.73 5.01
CA PHE A 14 5.74 4.92 4.29
C PHE A 14 6.57 5.83 3.37
N PRO A 15 7.58 6.51 3.91
CA PRO A 15 8.40 7.40 3.10
C PRO A 15 9.16 6.62 2.03
N PRO A 16 9.24 7.11 0.77
CA PRO A 16 9.98 6.46 -0.31
C PRO A 16 11.50 6.38 -0.03
N ASN A 17 12.02 7.34 0.74
CA ASN A 17 13.39 7.39 1.23
C ASN A 17 13.37 7.49 2.77
N PRO A 18 13.21 6.36 3.49
CA PRO A 18 13.21 6.38 4.95
C PRO A 18 14.60 6.77 5.48
N ILE A 19 14.63 7.62 6.51
CA ILE A 19 15.84 7.87 7.30
C ILE A 19 16.21 6.62 8.10
N LYS A 20 17.48 6.49 8.53
CA LYS A 20 17.97 5.28 9.23
C LYS A 20 17.19 4.91 10.51
N THR A 21 16.58 5.89 11.16
CA THR A 21 15.81 5.72 12.40
C THR A 21 14.33 5.45 12.16
N TRP A 22 13.87 5.47 10.91
CA TRP A 22 12.47 5.20 10.60
C TRP A 22 12.16 3.72 10.80
N VAL A 23 11.07 3.47 11.52
CA VAL A 23 10.52 2.13 11.74
C VAL A 23 9.18 2.03 11.03
N CYS A 24 8.96 0.92 10.33
CA CYS A 24 7.70 0.66 9.64
C CYS A 24 6.54 0.64 10.66
N PRO A 25 5.52 1.49 10.49
CA PRO A 25 4.38 1.51 11.41
C PRO A 25 3.61 0.18 11.34
N SER A 26 3.01 -0.24 12.46
CA SER A 26 2.15 -1.43 12.48
C SER A 26 0.87 -1.21 11.68
N SER A 27 0.28 -2.32 11.20
CA SER A 27 -0.98 -2.27 10.46
C SER A 27 -2.12 -1.64 11.29
N ASP A 28 -2.13 -1.83 12.62
CA ASP A 28 -3.09 -1.19 13.54
C ASP A 28 -2.92 0.32 13.58
N THR A 29 -1.68 0.80 13.63
CA THR A 29 -1.38 2.24 13.65
C THR A 29 -1.85 2.90 12.35
N VAL A 30 -1.58 2.25 11.22
CA VAL A 30 -1.97 2.74 9.90
C VAL A 30 -3.49 2.70 9.73
N ALA A 31 -4.14 1.58 10.11
CA ALA A 31 -5.59 1.44 10.06
C ALA A 31 -6.27 2.48 10.95
N GLY A 32 -5.84 2.65 12.20
CA GLY A 32 -6.43 3.65 13.10
C GLY A 32 -6.36 5.08 12.56
N LYS A 33 -5.25 5.46 11.91
CA LYS A 33 -5.13 6.78 11.26
C LYS A 33 -5.96 6.87 9.97
N LEU A 34 -6.02 5.79 9.18
CA LEU A 34 -6.82 5.75 7.96
C LEU A 34 -8.33 5.79 8.27
N GLN A 35 -8.76 5.15 9.35
CA GLN A 35 -10.15 5.21 9.82
C GLN A 35 -10.57 6.65 10.16
N LYS A 36 -9.67 7.44 10.76
CA LYS A 36 -9.94 8.87 11.01
C LYS A 36 -10.17 9.64 9.71
N LEU A 37 -9.39 9.37 8.66
CA LEU A 37 -9.64 9.97 7.34
C LEU A 37 -10.98 9.52 6.77
N ILE A 38 -11.33 8.24 6.92
CA ILE A 38 -12.62 7.73 6.44
C ILE A 38 -13.80 8.40 7.16
N ASN A 39 -13.68 8.59 8.47
CA ASN A 39 -14.69 9.28 9.27
C ASN A 39 -14.85 10.76 8.87
N LEU A 40 -13.83 11.36 8.24
CA LEU A 40 -13.89 12.72 7.67
C LEU A 40 -14.44 12.74 6.23
N GLY A 41 -14.89 11.61 5.70
CA GLY A 41 -15.48 11.49 4.36
C GLY A 41 -14.48 11.10 3.26
N PHE A 42 -13.22 10.81 3.59
CA PHE A 42 -12.29 10.25 2.60
C PHE A 42 -12.63 8.77 2.34
N GLN A 43 -12.29 8.28 1.15
CA GLN A 43 -12.62 6.92 0.75
C GLN A 43 -11.38 6.18 0.27
N LEU A 44 -11.21 4.95 0.75
CA LEU A 44 -10.22 4.02 0.24
C LEU A 44 -10.86 3.16 -0.85
N THR A 45 -10.95 3.70 -2.07
CA THR A 45 -11.50 2.99 -3.24
C THR A 45 -10.50 2.01 -3.85
N ASP A 46 -10.98 1.09 -4.68
CA ASP A 46 -10.15 0.07 -5.33
C ASP A 46 -9.02 0.70 -6.16
N ASN A 47 -9.35 1.76 -6.91
CA ASN A 47 -8.39 2.51 -7.71
C ASN A 47 -7.28 3.14 -6.84
N ILE A 48 -7.63 3.67 -5.66
CA ILE A 48 -6.64 4.23 -4.73
C ILE A 48 -5.74 3.12 -4.18
N ILE A 49 -6.31 1.97 -3.82
CA ILE A 49 -5.52 0.83 -3.33
C ILE A 49 -4.54 0.35 -4.41
N GLU A 50 -5.01 0.18 -5.65
CA GLU A 50 -4.17 -0.20 -6.79
C GLU A 50 -3.04 0.80 -7.03
N ASP A 51 -3.34 2.10 -7.01
CA ASP A 51 -2.36 3.15 -7.16
C ASP A 51 -1.30 3.12 -6.05
N LEU A 52 -1.72 2.92 -4.80
CA LEU A 52 -0.81 2.79 -3.66
C LEU A 52 0.14 1.59 -3.83
N ILE A 53 -0.38 0.45 -4.28
CA ILE A 53 0.43 -0.74 -4.54
C ILE A 53 1.47 -0.49 -5.63
N LYS A 54 1.07 0.20 -6.71
CA LYS A 54 1.99 0.59 -7.79
C LYS A 54 3.04 1.58 -7.30
N MET A 55 2.65 2.59 -6.53
CA MET A 55 3.55 3.59 -5.94
C MET A 55 4.61 2.94 -5.05
N PHE A 56 4.23 2.00 -4.19
CA PHE A 56 5.12 1.37 -3.23
C PHE A 56 5.74 0.05 -3.71
N LYS A 57 5.63 -0.28 -5.01
CA LYS A 57 6.11 -1.54 -5.60
C LYS A 57 7.56 -1.90 -5.24
N SER A 58 8.44 -0.89 -5.15
CA SER A 58 9.85 -1.07 -4.78
C SER A 58 10.02 -1.45 -3.30
N GLN A 59 9.18 -0.91 -2.42
CA GLN A 59 9.24 -1.06 -0.97
C GLN A 59 8.33 -2.16 -0.42
N MET A 60 7.54 -2.83 -1.27
CA MET A 60 6.61 -3.89 -0.87
C MET A 60 7.21 -5.01 -0.02
N LYS A 61 8.52 -5.25 -0.10
CA LYS A 61 9.19 -6.22 0.79
C LYS A 61 9.21 -5.78 2.26
N THR A 62 9.27 -4.48 2.50
CA THR A 62 9.44 -3.88 3.83
C THR A 62 8.10 -3.44 4.40
N ILE A 63 7.24 -2.86 3.57
CA ILE A 63 5.98 -2.26 4.03
C ILE A 63 4.75 -3.07 3.67
N GLY A 64 4.89 -4.07 2.78
CA GLY A 64 3.74 -4.72 2.14
C GLY A 64 2.78 -5.38 3.12
N GLU A 65 3.31 -6.01 4.16
CA GLU A 65 2.49 -6.61 5.21
C GLU A 65 1.67 -5.56 5.97
N SER A 66 2.34 -4.51 6.47
CA SER A 66 1.65 -3.42 7.18
C SER A 66 0.60 -2.73 6.30
N LEU A 67 0.97 -2.42 5.06
CA LEU A 67 0.12 -1.78 4.07
C LEU A 67 -1.12 -2.63 3.75
N LEU A 68 -0.94 -3.89 3.35
CA LEU A 68 -2.05 -4.77 2.97
C LEU A 68 -2.94 -5.11 4.16
N ASN A 69 -2.36 -5.39 5.33
CA ASN A 69 -3.13 -5.69 6.53
C ASN A 69 -3.94 -4.47 6.99
N SER A 70 -3.44 -3.25 6.79
CA SER A 70 -4.22 -2.04 7.08
C SER A 70 -5.46 -1.91 6.18
N PHE A 71 -5.36 -2.29 4.90
CA PHE A 71 -6.50 -2.29 3.98
C PHE A 71 -7.56 -3.31 4.38
N ILE A 72 -7.14 -4.52 4.73
CA ILE A 72 -8.03 -5.59 5.20
C ILE A 72 -8.79 -5.14 6.44
N LYS A 73 -8.08 -4.56 7.43
CA LYS A 73 -8.67 -4.05 8.67
C LYS A 73 -9.73 -2.99 8.43
N ILE A 74 -9.52 -2.12 7.44
CA ILE A 74 -10.42 -1.01 7.13
C ILE A 74 -11.65 -1.46 6.33
N ARG A 75 -11.48 -2.43 5.43
CA ARG A 75 -12.57 -2.91 4.57
C ARG A 75 -13.36 -4.07 5.14
N GLY A 76 -12.90 -4.70 6.21
CA GLY A 76 -13.56 -5.84 6.84
C GLY A 76 -13.62 -7.11 5.96
N ASN A 77 -13.02 -7.09 4.76
CA ASN A 77 -13.09 -8.13 3.74
C ASN A 77 -11.71 -8.36 3.08
N SER A 78 -11.60 -9.46 2.35
CA SER A 78 -10.40 -9.85 1.60
C SER A 78 -9.90 -8.74 0.67
N ILE A 79 -8.60 -8.81 0.37
CA ILE A 79 -7.95 -7.95 -0.61
C ILE A 79 -8.72 -7.97 -1.94
N PRO A 80 -9.03 -6.82 -2.56
CA PRO A 80 -9.78 -6.78 -3.82
C PRO A 80 -9.09 -7.60 -4.94
N PRO A 81 -9.83 -8.28 -5.83
CA PRO A 81 -9.25 -9.09 -6.91
C PRO A 81 -8.28 -8.31 -7.82
N ILE A 82 -8.51 -7.00 -7.99
CA ILE A 82 -7.63 -6.11 -8.75
C ILE A 82 -6.25 -5.98 -8.09
N VAL A 83 -6.19 -6.03 -6.76
CA VAL A 83 -4.93 -6.00 -6.01
C VAL A 83 -4.19 -7.31 -6.17
N GLU A 84 -4.88 -8.44 -6.11
CA GLU A 84 -4.28 -9.75 -6.34
C GLU A 84 -3.65 -9.84 -7.73
N THR A 85 -4.38 -9.39 -8.75
CA THR A 85 -3.88 -9.30 -10.14
C THR A 85 -2.63 -8.40 -10.22
N THR A 86 -2.67 -7.22 -9.60
CA THR A 86 -1.54 -6.29 -9.56
C THR A 86 -0.32 -6.89 -8.85
N LEU A 87 -0.51 -7.59 -7.73
CA LEU A 87 0.56 -8.27 -7.00
C LEU A 87 1.19 -9.40 -7.84
N ILE A 88 0.37 -10.16 -8.56
CA ILE A 88 0.83 -11.20 -9.50
C ILE A 88 1.69 -10.59 -10.61
N GLU A 89 1.27 -9.47 -11.20
CA GLU A 89 2.06 -8.75 -12.22
C GLU A 89 3.39 -8.22 -11.68
N ILE A 90 3.39 -7.67 -10.47
CA ILE A 90 4.61 -7.24 -9.77
C ILE A 90 5.58 -8.43 -9.61
N ARG A 91 5.06 -9.62 -9.28
CA ARG A 91 5.86 -10.85 -9.14
C ARG A 91 6.39 -11.35 -10.49
N LYS A 92 5.56 -11.34 -11.55
CA LYS A 92 5.94 -11.76 -12.92
C LYS A 92 7.02 -10.84 -13.51
N THR A 93 6.88 -9.52 -13.33
CA THR A 93 7.87 -8.53 -13.81
C THR A 93 9.24 -8.69 -13.13
N LYS A 94 9.27 -9.03 -11.82
CA LYS A 94 10.53 -9.39 -11.13
C LYS A 94 11.19 -10.66 -11.69
N LYS A 95 10.42 -11.68 -12.08
CA LYS A 95 10.96 -12.92 -12.68
C LYS A 95 11.52 -12.69 -14.09
N LYS A 96 10.84 -11.93 -14.95
CA LYS A 96 11.34 -11.59 -16.31
C LYS A 96 12.67 -10.83 -16.27
N ARG A 97 12.84 -9.87 -15.36
CA ARG A 97 14.09 -9.12 -15.19
C ARG A 97 15.29 -9.98 -14.78
N ARG A 98 15.07 -11.09 -14.07
CA ARG A 98 16.15 -12.04 -13.70
C ARG A 98 16.54 -12.97 -14.84
N LYS A 99 15.60 -13.35 -15.72
CA LYS A 99 15.89 -14.18 -16.90
C LYS A 99 16.67 -13.45 -17.99
N ARG A 100 16.53 -12.12 -18.11
CA ARG A 100 17.28 -11.30 -19.09
C ARG A 100 18.71 -10.93 -18.65
N LYS A 101 19.14 -11.33 -17.44
CA LYS A 101 20.48 -11.10 -16.89
C LYS A 101 21.34 -12.37 -16.86
N ARG A 102 20.93 -13.42 -17.57
CA ARG A 102 21.70 -14.66 -17.76
C ARG A 102 22.00 -14.83 -19.23
#